data_AF-A0A379EYV4-F1
#
_entry.id   AF-A0A379EYV4-F1
#
_cell.length_a   1.000
_cell.length_b   1.000
_cell.length_c   1.000
_cell.angle_alpha   90.00
_cell.angle_beta   90.00
_cell.angle_gamma   90.00
#
_symmetry.space_group_name_H-M   'P 1'
#
loop_
_entity.id
_entity.type
_entity.pdbx_description
1 polymer ?
#
loop_
_entity_poly.entity_id
_entity_poly.type
_entity_poly.pdbx_seq_one_letter_code
_entity_poly.pdbx_strand_id
1 'polypeptide(L)'
;METIFNVIASNLANKMPFKSLFKELGDANINSEQKLKYLMFSAYCFYFDGDITHTKEILSDLVNYSFDGDYNKWTWIEAAIMLQLYLDDFNNLELKNKVLATLDYGNDELKNKIKKKAFARRSNGLLLHTNEKSSLVNNKEVDFLKLIPYFSELIFIRAFGNGEKFTEEELMIDLTSLEQKVKSVISLYR
;
A
#
# COMPACT_ATOMS: atom_id res chain seq x y z
N MET A 1 9.94 17.33 -0.39
CA MET A 1 10.47 16.14 0.32
C MET A 1 10.91 16.44 1.76
N GLU A 2 11.81 17.38 2.03
CA GLU A 2 12.23 17.67 3.43
C GLU A 2 11.07 18.15 4.32
N THR A 3 10.15 18.93 3.74
CA THR A 3 8.89 19.36 4.38
C THR A 3 7.95 18.21 4.72
N ILE A 4 7.75 17.22 3.82
CA ILE A 4 6.81 16.12 4.08
C ILE A 4 7.34 15.16 5.16
N PHE A 5 8.65 14.97 5.25
CA PHE A 5 9.24 14.17 6.34
C PHE A 5 9.08 14.84 7.71
N ASN A 6 9.15 16.18 7.78
CA ASN A 6 8.83 16.91 9.00
C ASN A 6 7.35 16.74 9.38
N VAL A 7 6.44 16.79 8.40
CA VAL A 7 5.01 16.54 8.61
C VAL A 7 4.77 15.12 9.15
N ILE A 8 5.41 14.10 8.58
CA ILE A 8 5.33 12.72 9.06
C ILE A 8 5.85 12.62 10.51
N ALA A 9 6.99 13.25 10.80
CA ALA A 9 7.57 13.23 12.15
C ALA A 9 6.64 13.89 13.19
N SER A 10 6.04 15.03 12.86
CA SER A 10 5.13 15.76 13.74
C SER A 10 3.76 15.10 13.91
N ASN A 11 3.25 14.41 12.87
CA ASN A 11 1.88 13.88 12.87
C ASN A 11 1.78 12.38 13.12
N LEU A 12 2.78 11.58 12.75
CA LEU A 12 2.74 10.13 12.88
C LEU A 12 3.81 9.61 13.85
N ALA A 13 5.07 10.04 13.71
CA ALA A 13 6.18 9.42 14.44
C ALA A 13 6.09 9.58 15.97
N ASN A 14 5.34 10.58 16.45
CA ASN A 14 5.13 10.81 17.89
C ASN A 14 3.73 10.43 18.39
N LYS A 15 2.85 9.94 17.51
CA LYS A 15 1.46 9.59 17.87
C LYS A 15 1.26 8.07 17.87
N MET A 16 0.60 7.58 18.92
CA MET A 16 0.06 6.22 18.86
C MET A 16 -1.12 6.18 17.88
N PRO A 17 -1.35 5.05 17.19
CA PRO A 17 -0.59 3.80 17.25
C PRO A 17 0.62 3.73 16.29
N PHE A 18 0.99 4.83 15.63
CA PHE A 18 1.98 4.84 14.54
C PHE A 18 3.44 4.92 14.99
N LYS A 19 3.71 5.39 16.21
CA LYS A 19 5.06 5.68 16.72
C LYS A 19 6.10 4.58 16.45
N SER A 20 5.75 3.31 16.65
CA SER A 20 6.69 2.19 16.47
C SER A 20 7.13 2.01 15.01
N LEU A 21 6.26 2.33 14.05
CA LEU A 21 6.50 2.18 12.61
C LEU A 21 7.57 3.18 12.10
N PHE A 22 7.66 4.34 12.73
CA PHE A 22 8.52 5.45 12.32
C PHE A 22 9.70 5.69 13.28
N LYS A 23 10.04 4.71 14.13
CA LYS A 23 11.11 4.87 15.13
C LYS A 23 12.48 5.21 14.53
N GLU A 24 12.76 4.70 13.33
CA GLU A 24 14.00 4.92 12.56
C GLU A 24 13.86 6.11 11.57
N LEU A 25 12.72 6.82 11.59
CA LEU A 25 12.49 8.00 10.77
C LEU A 25 13.34 9.17 11.31
N GLY A 26 14.45 9.46 10.64
CA GLY A 26 15.40 10.49 11.06
C GLY A 26 16.84 10.00 11.20
N ASP A 27 17.07 8.69 11.04
CA ASP A 27 18.43 8.16 10.94
C ASP A 27 19.14 8.78 9.72
N ALA A 28 20.33 9.35 9.95
CA ALA A 28 21.09 10.08 8.93
C ALA A 28 21.46 9.22 7.68
N ASN A 29 21.28 7.89 7.77
CA ASN A 29 21.65 6.92 6.76
C ASN A 29 20.46 6.30 6.00
N ILE A 30 19.24 6.86 6.12
CA ILE A 30 18.10 6.33 5.35
C ILE A 30 18.34 6.46 3.84
N ASN A 31 18.39 5.32 3.15
CA ASN A 31 18.60 5.26 1.70
C ASN A 31 17.32 5.62 0.93
N SER A 32 17.42 5.72 -0.41
CA SER A 32 16.28 6.09 -1.26
C SER A 32 15.11 5.12 -1.18
N GLU A 33 15.38 3.81 -1.06
CA GLU A 33 14.33 2.79 -0.96
C GLU A 33 13.59 2.88 0.39
N GLN A 34 14.33 3.08 1.48
CA GLN A 34 13.76 3.30 2.81
C GLN A 34 12.90 4.57 2.85
N LYS A 35 13.30 5.64 2.14
CA LYS A 35 12.48 6.84 1.98
C LYS A 35 11.14 6.54 1.29
N LEU A 36 11.16 5.78 0.19
CA LEU A 36 9.93 5.35 -0.51
C LEU A 36 9.04 4.50 0.41
N LYS A 37 9.62 3.56 1.16
CA LYS A 37 8.92 2.77 2.17
C LYS A 37 8.20 3.68 3.17
N TYR A 38 8.90 4.62 3.81
CA TYR A 38 8.28 5.50 4.80
C TYR A 38 7.19 6.39 4.22
N LEU A 39 7.38 6.92 3.01
CA LEU A 39 6.33 7.68 2.32
C LEU A 39 5.09 6.80 2.08
N MET A 40 5.27 5.60 1.54
CA MET A 40 4.17 4.66 1.30
C MET A 40 3.42 4.36 2.60
N PHE A 41 4.13 3.95 3.66
CA PHE A 41 3.51 3.67 4.96
C PHE A 41 2.79 4.89 5.54
N SER A 42 3.37 6.10 5.38
CA SER A 42 2.76 7.34 5.85
C SER A 42 1.45 7.65 5.12
N ALA A 43 1.38 7.44 3.81
CA ALA A 43 0.14 7.64 3.04
C ALA A 43 -1.00 6.76 3.59
N TYR A 44 -0.72 5.47 3.86
CA TYR A 44 -1.71 4.58 4.48
C TYR A 44 -2.07 4.99 5.91
N CYS A 45 -1.09 5.37 6.74
CA CYS A 45 -1.35 5.81 8.12
C CYS A 45 -2.22 7.07 8.15
N PHE A 46 -1.92 8.08 7.32
CA PHE A 46 -2.76 9.27 7.19
C PHE A 46 -4.16 8.93 6.70
N TYR A 47 -4.28 8.04 5.72
CA TYR A 47 -5.58 7.58 5.22
C TYR A 47 -6.42 6.92 6.33
N PHE A 48 -5.83 6.03 7.12
CA PHE A 48 -6.51 5.41 8.25
C PHE A 48 -6.82 6.40 9.37
N ASP A 49 -5.98 7.43 9.57
CA ASP A 49 -6.27 8.54 10.49
C ASP A 49 -7.29 9.54 9.91
N GLY A 50 -7.76 9.35 8.67
CA GLY A 50 -8.72 10.23 8.02
C GLY A 50 -8.14 11.57 7.53
N ASP A 51 -6.81 11.71 7.54
CA ASP A 51 -6.11 12.87 6.99
C ASP A 51 -5.90 12.70 5.47
N ILE A 52 -6.98 12.95 4.72
CA ILE A 52 -6.97 12.78 3.27
C ILE A 52 -6.06 13.79 2.56
N THR A 53 -5.79 14.96 3.17
CA THR A 53 -4.92 15.99 2.58
C THR A 53 -3.49 15.48 2.48
N HIS A 54 -2.88 15.05 3.59
CA HIS A 54 -1.52 14.54 3.57
C HIS A 54 -1.42 13.18 2.88
N THR A 55 -2.49 12.37 2.91
CA THR A 55 -2.58 11.16 2.08
C THR A 55 -2.37 11.50 0.61
N LYS A 56 -3.17 12.43 0.06
CA LYS A 56 -3.11 12.80 -1.37
C LYS A 56 -1.81 13.50 -1.75
N GLU A 57 -1.26 14.34 -0.86
CA GLU A 57 0.04 14.99 -1.10
C GLU A 57 1.14 13.94 -1.33
N ILE A 58 1.27 12.96 -0.43
CA ILE A 58 2.27 11.90 -0.56
C ILE A 58 2.01 11.02 -1.79
N LEU A 59 0.76 10.64 -2.03
CA LEU A 59 0.40 9.82 -3.19
C LEU A 59 0.73 10.53 -4.50
N SER A 60 0.47 11.83 -4.60
CA SER A 60 0.77 12.62 -5.81
C SER A 60 2.24 12.57 -6.20
N ASP A 61 3.15 12.53 -5.21
CA ASP A 61 4.59 12.36 -5.47
C ASP A 61 4.92 10.91 -5.86
N LEU A 62 4.43 9.93 -5.10
CA LEU A 62 4.79 8.51 -5.29
C LEU A 62 4.27 7.94 -6.62
N VAL A 63 3.00 8.20 -6.96
CA VAL A 63 2.39 7.62 -8.16
C VAL A 63 2.99 8.17 -9.46
N ASN A 64 3.74 9.28 -9.40
CA ASN A 64 4.42 9.86 -10.56
C ASN A 64 5.74 9.16 -10.91
N TYR A 65 6.32 8.35 -10.02
CA TYR A 65 7.56 7.62 -10.31
C TYR A 65 7.40 6.66 -11.49
N SER A 66 8.35 6.67 -12.42
CA SER A 66 8.42 5.71 -13.52
C SER A 66 9.14 4.44 -13.09
N PHE A 67 8.74 3.31 -13.68
CA PHE A 67 9.44 2.05 -13.45
C PHE A 67 10.79 2.04 -14.18
N ASP A 68 11.87 1.76 -13.44
CA ASP A 68 13.26 1.75 -13.92
C ASP A 68 13.86 0.32 -14.00
N GLY A 69 13.03 -0.72 -13.79
CA GLY A 69 13.46 -2.11 -13.74
C GLY A 69 13.74 -2.65 -12.33
N ASP A 70 13.75 -1.79 -11.31
CA ASP A 70 14.01 -2.17 -9.92
C ASP A 70 12.70 -2.50 -9.17
N TYR A 71 12.40 -3.79 -9.04
CA TYR A 71 11.18 -4.25 -8.36
C TYR A 71 11.19 -3.98 -6.84
N ASN A 72 12.36 -3.82 -6.21
CA ASN A 72 12.43 -3.53 -4.77
C ASN A 72 11.92 -2.11 -4.50
N LYS A 73 12.35 -1.13 -5.30
CA LYS A 73 11.78 0.23 -5.26
C LYS A 73 10.32 0.25 -5.70
N TRP A 74 10.01 -0.47 -6.78
CA TRP A 74 8.66 -0.50 -7.34
C TRP A 74 7.63 -1.03 -6.36
N THR A 75 8.00 -1.96 -5.47
CA THR A 75 7.09 -2.50 -4.44
C THR A 75 6.42 -1.38 -3.62
N TRP A 76 7.17 -0.34 -3.25
CA TRP A 76 6.64 0.78 -2.47
C TRP A 76 5.76 1.72 -3.32
N ILE A 77 6.14 1.93 -4.58
CA ILE A 77 5.39 2.77 -5.53
C ILE A 77 4.08 2.09 -5.93
N GLU A 78 4.10 0.79 -6.20
CA GLU A 78 2.93 -0.01 -6.56
C GLU A 78 1.90 -0.03 -5.42
N ALA A 79 2.34 -0.20 -4.16
CA ALA A 79 1.46 -0.10 -3.01
C ALA A 79 0.82 1.30 -2.88
N ALA A 80 1.56 2.38 -3.17
CA ALA A 80 0.98 3.72 -3.24
C ALA A 80 -0.05 3.85 -4.38
N ILE A 81 0.24 3.26 -5.54
CA ILE A 81 -0.73 3.17 -6.65
C ILE A 81 -1.99 2.41 -6.22
N MET A 82 -1.86 1.33 -5.42
CA MET A 82 -3.02 0.60 -4.90
C MET A 82 -3.89 1.52 -4.05
N LEU A 83 -3.31 2.23 -3.07
CA LEU A 83 -4.10 3.16 -2.27
C LEU A 83 -4.78 4.24 -3.13
N GLN A 84 -4.09 4.80 -4.12
CA GLN A 84 -4.68 5.77 -5.05
C GLN A 84 -5.84 5.16 -5.86
N LEU A 85 -5.68 3.94 -6.37
CA LEU A 85 -6.76 3.22 -7.07
C LEU A 85 -7.98 3.02 -6.18
N TYR A 86 -7.77 2.66 -4.91
CA TYR A 86 -8.87 2.52 -3.95
C TYR A 86 -9.60 3.85 -3.71
N LEU A 87 -8.87 4.96 -3.58
CA LEU A 87 -9.45 6.30 -3.43
C LEU A 87 -10.18 6.80 -4.69
N ASP A 88 -9.79 6.31 -5.86
CA ASP A 88 -10.40 6.63 -7.16
C ASP A 88 -11.53 5.65 -7.53
N ASP A 89 -12.06 4.88 -6.57
CA ASP A 89 -13.07 3.83 -6.78
C ASP A 89 -12.70 2.86 -7.92
N PHE A 90 -11.41 2.57 -8.06
CA PHE A 90 -10.83 1.69 -9.08
C PHE A 90 -11.03 2.16 -10.53
N ASN A 91 -11.44 3.41 -10.77
CA ASN A 91 -11.75 3.94 -12.10
C ASN A 91 -10.52 4.51 -12.84
N ASN A 92 -9.38 4.65 -12.17
CA ASN A 92 -8.18 5.23 -12.76
C ASN A 92 -7.42 4.23 -13.66
N LEU A 93 -7.78 4.20 -14.95
CA LEU A 93 -7.19 3.30 -15.95
C LEU A 93 -5.71 3.58 -16.22
N GLU A 94 -5.28 4.84 -16.11
CA GLU A 94 -3.88 5.22 -16.35
C GLU A 94 -2.96 4.52 -15.34
N LEU A 95 -3.33 4.56 -14.06
CA LEU A 95 -2.58 3.88 -13.00
C LEU A 95 -2.61 2.35 -13.14
N LYS A 96 -3.74 1.76 -13.54
CA LYS A 96 -3.80 0.31 -13.85
C LYS A 96 -2.84 -0.04 -14.98
N ASN A 97 -2.86 0.71 -16.07
CA ASN A 97 -1.98 0.49 -17.22
C ASN A 97 -0.51 0.68 -16.86
N LYS A 98 -0.20 1.63 -15.97
CA LYS A 98 1.16 1.86 -15.46
C LYS A 98 1.73 0.63 -14.75
N VAL A 99 0.93 -0.05 -13.92
CA VAL A 99 1.33 -1.30 -13.27
C VAL A 99 1.52 -2.42 -14.30
N LEU A 100 0.57 -2.58 -15.23
CA LEU A 100 0.64 -3.62 -16.27
C LEU A 100 1.84 -3.44 -17.20
N ALA A 101 2.23 -2.21 -17.52
CA ALA A 101 3.37 -1.91 -18.38
C ALA A 101 4.70 -2.44 -17.82
N THR A 102 4.82 -2.62 -16.49
CA THR A 102 6.02 -3.20 -15.87
C THR A 102 6.27 -4.66 -16.26
N LEU A 103 5.22 -5.39 -16.66
CA LEU A 103 5.28 -6.80 -17.04
C LEU A 103 6.02 -7.01 -18.38
N ASP A 104 6.00 -5.98 -19.22
CA ASP A 104 6.65 -5.95 -20.53
C ASP A 104 7.96 -5.13 -20.52
N TYR A 105 8.39 -4.69 -19.33
CA TYR A 105 9.61 -3.90 -19.18
C TYR A 105 10.87 -4.73 -19.49
N GLY A 106 11.67 -4.24 -20.44
CA GLY A 106 12.84 -4.91 -20.96
C GLY A 106 12.51 -5.85 -22.12
N ASN A 107 13.36 -5.85 -23.14
CA ASN A 107 13.18 -6.63 -24.37
C ASN A 107 13.57 -8.13 -24.18
N ASP A 108 13.00 -8.78 -23.15
CA ASP A 108 13.27 -10.18 -22.81
C ASP A 108 11.95 -10.94 -22.65
N GLU A 109 11.54 -11.63 -23.71
CA GLU A 109 10.26 -12.36 -23.77
C GLU A 109 10.12 -13.42 -22.67
N LEU A 110 11.22 -14.10 -22.32
CA LEU A 110 11.20 -15.14 -21.30
C LEU A 110 10.95 -14.54 -19.93
N LYS A 111 11.64 -13.46 -19.59
CA LYS A 111 11.39 -12.72 -18.32
C LYS A 111 9.98 -12.15 -18.29
N ASN A 112 9.49 -11.58 -19.40
CA ASN A 112 8.14 -11.01 -19.46
C ASN A 112 7.07 -12.10 -19.27
N LYS A 113 7.27 -13.29 -19.84
CA LYS A 113 6.39 -14.45 -19.60
C LYS A 113 6.38 -14.89 -18.13
N ILE A 114 7.52 -14.88 -17.46
CA ILE A 114 7.61 -15.20 -16.02
C ILE A 114 6.87 -14.16 -15.19
N LYS A 115 7.09 -12.87 -15.44
CA LYS A 115 6.39 -11.77 -14.76
C LYS A 115 4.88 -11.88 -14.90
N LYS A 116 4.38 -12.08 -16.12
CA LYS A 116 2.93 -12.25 -16.39
C LYS A 116 2.33 -13.44 -15.64
N LYS A 117 3.04 -14.57 -15.56
CA LYS A 117 2.60 -15.73 -14.77
C LYS A 117 2.58 -15.44 -13.27
N ALA A 118 3.59 -14.76 -12.75
CA ALA A 118 3.64 -14.37 -11.34
C ALA A 118 2.49 -13.40 -11.01
N PHE A 119 2.27 -12.40 -11.86
CA PHE A 119 1.17 -11.44 -11.76
C PHE A 119 -0.20 -12.14 -11.73
N ALA A 120 -0.47 -13.06 -12.66
CA ALA A 120 -1.73 -13.80 -12.71
C ALA A 120 -1.97 -14.67 -11.46
N ARG A 121 -0.92 -15.24 -10.87
CA ARG A 121 -1.06 -15.99 -9.61
C ARG A 121 -1.36 -15.05 -8.45
N ARG A 122 -0.68 -13.91 -8.39
CA ARG A 122 -0.90 -12.88 -7.36
C ARG A 122 -2.31 -12.29 -7.46
N SER A 123 -2.79 -11.96 -8.66
CA SER A 123 -4.15 -11.45 -8.86
C SER A 123 -5.23 -12.48 -8.52
N ASN A 124 -4.88 -13.77 -8.50
CA ASN A 124 -5.69 -14.84 -7.93
C ASN A 124 -5.40 -15.07 -6.43
N GLY A 125 -4.89 -14.08 -5.73
CA GLY A 125 -4.58 -14.08 -4.30
C GLY A 125 -3.64 -15.21 -3.85
N LEU A 126 -2.57 -15.47 -4.60
CA LEU A 126 -1.49 -16.36 -4.14
C LEU A 126 -0.85 -15.84 -2.85
N LEU A 127 -0.78 -14.52 -2.65
CA LEU A 127 -0.14 -13.88 -1.50
C LEU A 127 -1.09 -13.62 -0.33
N LEU A 128 -2.40 -13.85 -0.48
CA LEU A 128 -3.34 -13.72 0.63
C LEU A 128 -3.25 -14.94 1.55
N HIS A 129 -2.56 -14.77 2.66
CA HIS A 129 -2.56 -15.71 3.78
C HIS A 129 -3.75 -15.41 4.69
N THR A 130 -4.87 -16.11 4.48
CA THR A 130 -6.15 -15.85 5.18
C THR A 130 -6.10 -16.03 6.69
N ASN A 131 -5.16 -16.84 7.19
CA ASN A 131 -4.88 -17.04 8.60
C ASN A 131 -4.24 -15.82 9.28
N GLU A 132 -3.67 -14.88 8.53
CA GLU A 132 -3.05 -13.68 9.09
C GLU A 132 -4.06 -12.60 9.45
N LYS A 133 -5.24 -12.59 8.79
CA LYS A 133 -6.26 -11.53 8.90
C LYS A 133 -6.70 -11.24 10.34
N SER A 134 -6.86 -12.27 11.17
CA SER A 134 -7.27 -12.14 12.57
C SER A 134 -6.18 -11.56 13.49
N SER A 135 -4.92 -11.57 13.05
CA SER A 135 -3.77 -11.07 13.81
C SER A 135 -3.36 -9.63 13.46
N LEU A 136 -3.92 -9.07 12.38
CA LEU A 136 -3.53 -7.73 11.88
C LEU A 136 -3.98 -6.59 12.80
N VAL A 137 -5.16 -6.76 13.42
CA VAL A 137 -5.78 -5.76 14.26
C VAL A 137 -6.49 -6.46 15.42
N ASN A 138 -6.20 -6.03 16.63
CA ASN A 138 -6.96 -6.42 17.82
C ASN A 138 -7.67 -5.19 18.39
N ASN A 139 -8.37 -5.34 19.52
CA ASN A 139 -9.20 -4.25 20.08
C ASN A 139 -8.40 -3.04 20.59
N LYS A 140 -7.06 -3.11 20.63
CA LYS A 140 -6.20 -2.05 21.19
C LYS A 140 -5.01 -1.71 20.30
N GLU A 141 -4.55 -2.64 19.47
CA GLU A 141 -3.31 -2.50 18.71
C GLU A 141 -3.50 -2.89 17.25
N VAL A 142 -2.68 -2.27 16.40
CA VAL A 142 -2.63 -2.52 14.97
C VAL A 142 -1.18 -2.83 14.59
N ASP A 143 -0.95 -3.97 13.94
CA ASP A 143 0.36 -4.29 13.36
C ASP A 143 0.42 -3.69 11.95
N PHE A 144 0.74 -2.40 11.85
CA PHE A 144 0.78 -1.70 10.56
C PHE A 144 1.74 -2.32 9.55
N LEU A 145 2.83 -2.94 10.01
CA LEU A 145 3.81 -3.60 9.14
C LEU A 145 3.21 -4.78 8.38
N LYS A 146 2.21 -5.46 8.96
CA LYS A 146 1.48 -6.55 8.28
C LYS A 146 0.18 -6.08 7.66
N LEU A 147 -0.54 -5.19 8.34
CA LEU A 147 -1.83 -4.68 7.91
C LEU A 147 -1.73 -3.99 6.55
N ILE A 148 -0.78 -3.07 6.37
CA ILE A 148 -0.70 -2.26 5.15
C ILE A 148 -0.40 -3.12 3.92
N PRO A 149 0.61 -4.03 3.94
CA PRO A 149 0.80 -4.97 2.83
C PRO A 149 -0.45 -5.83 2.56
N TYR A 150 -1.12 -6.33 3.60
CA TYR A 150 -2.34 -7.11 3.44
C TYR A 150 -3.49 -6.31 2.79
N PHE A 151 -3.72 -5.08 3.27
CA PHE A 151 -4.74 -4.18 2.71
C PHE A 151 -4.42 -3.80 1.26
N SER A 152 -3.15 -3.50 0.96
CA SER A 152 -2.69 -3.26 -0.41
C SER A 152 -2.91 -4.48 -1.32
N GLU A 153 -2.74 -5.70 -0.81
CA GLU A 153 -2.92 -6.93 -1.58
C GLU A 153 -4.41 -7.17 -1.91
N LEU A 154 -5.32 -6.89 -0.97
CA LEU A 154 -6.76 -6.92 -1.24
C LEU A 154 -7.15 -5.94 -2.36
N ILE A 155 -6.62 -4.71 -2.33
CA ILE A 155 -6.84 -3.73 -3.40
C ILE A 155 -6.28 -4.25 -4.72
N PHE A 156 -5.07 -4.81 -4.73
CA PHE A 156 -4.44 -5.35 -5.93
C PHE A 156 -5.30 -6.43 -6.58
N ILE A 157 -5.80 -7.37 -5.80
CA ILE A 157 -6.66 -8.46 -6.29
C ILE A 157 -7.98 -7.90 -6.81
N ARG A 158 -8.57 -6.89 -6.15
CA ARG A 158 -9.76 -6.21 -6.67
C ARG A 158 -9.49 -5.50 -8.00
N ALA A 159 -8.32 -4.87 -8.13
CA ALA A 159 -7.97 -4.09 -9.32
C ALA A 159 -7.64 -4.95 -10.54
N PHE A 160 -7.04 -6.14 -10.35
CA PHE A 160 -6.45 -6.95 -11.42
C PHE A 160 -6.88 -8.42 -11.44
N GLY A 161 -7.67 -8.86 -10.46
CA GLY A 161 -8.27 -10.20 -10.43
C GLY A 161 -9.37 -10.35 -11.47
N ASN A 162 -9.71 -11.59 -11.78
CA ASN A 162 -10.75 -11.93 -12.76
C ASN A 162 -12.09 -12.35 -12.10
N GLY A 163 -12.19 -12.25 -10.77
CA GLY A 163 -13.39 -12.65 -10.03
C GLY A 163 -13.56 -14.15 -9.77
N GLU A 164 -12.69 -15.02 -10.31
CA GLU A 164 -12.87 -16.48 -10.20
C GLU A 164 -12.63 -17.01 -8.78
N LYS A 165 -11.66 -16.44 -8.06
CA LYS A 165 -11.31 -16.90 -6.70
C LYS A 165 -11.82 -15.97 -5.58
N PHE A 166 -11.96 -14.68 -5.87
CA PHE A 166 -12.47 -13.68 -4.95
C PHE A 166 -13.42 -12.79 -5.72
N THR A 167 -14.66 -12.66 -5.27
CA THR A 167 -15.59 -11.73 -5.92
C THR A 167 -15.26 -10.29 -5.56
N GLU A 168 -15.73 -9.37 -6.38
CA GLU A 168 -15.60 -7.94 -6.13
C GLU A 168 -16.25 -7.52 -4.80
N GLU A 169 -17.42 -8.08 -4.51
CA GLU A 169 -18.18 -7.81 -3.29
C GLU A 169 -17.46 -8.34 -2.04
N GLU A 170 -16.92 -9.56 -2.10
CA GLU A 170 -16.16 -10.16 -1.00
C GLU A 170 -14.94 -9.30 -0.63
N LEU A 171 -14.18 -8.86 -1.63
CA LEU A 171 -13.01 -8.01 -1.43
C LEU A 171 -13.39 -6.65 -0.84
N MET A 172 -14.51 -6.06 -1.26
CA MET A 172 -14.97 -4.78 -0.72
C MET A 172 -15.48 -4.89 0.72
N ILE A 173 -16.16 -5.98 1.07
CA ILE A 173 -16.55 -6.27 2.46
C ILE A 173 -15.29 -6.38 3.32
N ASP A 174 -14.27 -7.10 2.83
CA ASP A 174 -13.02 -7.28 3.55
C ASP A 174 -12.24 -5.99 3.75
N LEU A 175 -12.10 -5.17 2.70
CA LEU A 175 -11.46 -3.85 2.76
C LEU A 175 -12.19 -2.94 3.75
N THR A 176 -13.51 -2.81 3.61
CA THR A 176 -14.33 -1.91 4.46
C THR A 176 -14.31 -2.36 5.92
N SER A 177 -14.44 -3.67 6.18
CA SER A 177 -14.40 -4.20 7.54
C SER A 177 -13.05 -3.98 8.21
N LEU A 178 -11.96 -4.19 7.46
CA LEU A 178 -10.61 -3.99 7.98
C LEU A 178 -10.33 -2.50 8.24
N GLU A 179 -10.71 -1.63 7.32
CA GLU A 179 -10.62 -0.17 7.46
C GLU A 179 -11.36 0.33 8.71
N GLN A 180 -12.61 -0.10 8.90
CA GLN A 180 -13.42 0.28 10.07
C GLN A 180 -12.78 -0.17 11.38
N LYS A 181 -12.25 -1.40 11.44
CA LYS A 181 -11.57 -1.90 12.64
C LYS A 181 -10.33 -1.08 12.96
N VAL A 182 -9.48 -0.79 11.96
CA VAL A 182 -8.28 0.01 12.14
C VAL A 182 -8.62 1.42 12.62
N LYS A 183 -9.60 2.07 11.99
CA LYS A 183 -10.11 3.39 12.41
C LYS A 183 -10.64 3.39 13.84
N SER A 184 -11.35 2.34 14.24
CA SER A 184 -11.86 2.21 15.61
C SER A 184 -10.72 2.15 16.64
N VAL A 185 -9.62 1.43 16.33
CA VAL A 185 -8.45 1.36 17.22
C VAL A 185 -7.71 2.70 17.26
N ILE A 186 -7.50 3.35 16.12
CA ILE A 186 -6.85 4.68 16.06
C ILE A 186 -7.62 5.70 16.91
N SER A 187 -8.96 5.66 16.88
CA SER A 187 -9.78 6.58 17.69
C SER A 187 -9.59 6.46 19.19
N LEU A 188 -9.04 5.35 19.70
CA LEU A 188 -8.71 5.18 21.12
C LEU A 188 -7.53 6.06 21.58
N TYR A 189 -6.78 6.63 20.63
CA TYR A 189 -5.57 7.43 20.87
C TYR A 189 -5.74 8.92 20.55
N ARG A 190 -6.97 9.38 20.30
CA ARG A 190 -7.34 10.78 20.09
C ARG A 190 -7.84 11.41 21.38
#